data_AF-A0A2G6CVE7-F1
#
_entry.id   AF-A0A2G6CVE7-F1
#
_cell.length_a   1.000
_cell.length_b   1.000
_cell.length_c   1.000
_cell.angle_alpha   90.00
_cell.angle_beta   90.00
_cell.angle_gamma   90.00
#
_symmetry.space_group_name_H-M   'P 1'
#
loop_
_entity.id
_entity.type
_entity.pdbx_description
1 polymer ?
#
loop_
_entity_poly.entity_id
_entity_poly.type
_entity_poly.pdbx_seq_one_letter_code
_entity_poly.pdbx_strand_id
1 'polypeptide(L)' 'WADKGLGFVFGGFVPNPLEEVTEYIPTMNELGITLGIWATGFFLLTLLYKIAVGVEHEVEA' A
#
# COMPACT_ATOMS: atom_id res chain seq x y z
N TRP A 1 -7.12 -0.42 2.59
CA TRP A 1 -6.33 -0.58 1.34
C TRP A 1 -7.05 -1.53 0.40
N ALA A 2 -7.39 -2.74 0.84
CA ALA A 2 -8.09 -3.73 0.02
C ALA A 2 -9.36 -3.17 -0.63
N ASP A 3 -10.22 -2.47 0.11
CA ASP A 3 -11.47 -1.89 -0.41
C ASP A 3 -11.24 -0.80 -1.46
N LYS A 4 -10.07 -0.15 -1.44
CA LYS A 4 -9.69 0.89 -2.42
C LYS A 4 -8.83 0.36 -3.57
N GLY A 5 -8.18 -0.79 -3.42
CA GLY A 5 -7.39 -1.41 -4.47
C GLY A 5 -8.21 -2.52 -5.12
N LEU A 6 -8.30 -3.65 -4.42
CA LEU A 6 -9.07 -4.82 -4.82
C LEU A 6 -10.55 -4.50 -5.03
N GLY A 7 -11.14 -3.64 -4.20
CA GLY A 7 -12.54 -3.24 -4.34
C GLY A 7 -12.86 -2.54 -5.67
N PHE A 8 -11.93 -1.75 -6.23
CA PHE A 8 -12.12 -1.16 -7.57
C PHE A 8 -11.93 -2.18 -8.70
N VAL A 9 -11.06 -3.17 -8.51
CA VAL A 9 -10.90 -4.28 -9.47
C VAL A 9 -12.17 -5.11 -9.54
N PHE A 10 -12.71 -5.54 -8.39
CA PHE A 10 -13.95 -6.30 -8.33
C PHE A 10 -15.18 -5.49 -8.77
N GLY A 11 -15.25 -4.20 -8.43
CA GLY A 11 -16.39 -3.36 -8.79
C GLY A 11 -16.43 -2.89 -10.24
N GLY A 12 -15.27 -2.71 -10.89
CA GLY A 12 -15.18 -2.08 -12.21
C GLY A 12 -14.60 -2.95 -13.34
N PHE A 13 -13.90 -4.04 -13.02
CA PHE A 13 -13.21 -4.87 -14.03
C PHE A 13 -13.68 -6.32 -14.08
N VAL A 14 -14.27 -6.84 -13.00
CA VAL A 14 -14.85 -8.19 -12.97
C VAL A 14 -16.16 -8.28 -13.74
N PRO A 15 -17.15 -7.38 -13.55
CA PRO A 15 -18.26 -7.25 -14.50
C PRO A 15 -17.78 -6.39 -15.67
N ASN A 16 -17.48 -7.01 -16.81
CA ASN A 16 -17.03 -6.28 -17.99
C ASN A 16 -18.23 -5.76 -18.82
N PRO A 17 -18.03 -4.78 -19.73
CA PRO A 17 -19.11 -4.24 -20.57
C PRO A 17 -19.75 -5.26 -21.53
N LEU A 18 -19.20 -6.48 -21.62
CA LEU A 18 -19.72 -7.58 -22.42
C LEU A 18 -20.57 -8.55 -21.57
N GLU A 19 -20.92 -8.16 -20.34
CA GLU A 19 -21.71 -8.95 -19.38
C GLU A 19 -21.03 -10.26 -18.93
N GLU A 20 -19.73 -10.41 -19.18
CA GLU A 20 -18.95 -11.55 -18.71
C GLU A 20 -18.31 -11.23 -17.34
N VAL A 21 -18.28 -12.24 -16.47
CA VAL A 21 -17.64 -12.16 -15.16
C VAL A 21 -16.25 -12.78 -15.26
N THR A 22 -15.20 -11.96 -15.13
CA THR A 22 -13.82 -12.43 -15.08
C THR A 22 -13.36 -12.58 -13.63
N GLU A 23 -13.05 -13.81 -13.20
CA GLU A 23 -12.51 -14.04 -11.87
C GLU A 23 -11.10 -13.44 -11.73
N TYR A 24 -10.92 -12.57 -10.74
CA TYR A 24 -9.63 -11.97 -10.40
C TYR A 24 -9.12 -12.52 -9.06
N ILE A 25 -7.94 -13.14 -9.11
CA ILE A 25 -7.21 -13.60 -7.94
C ILE A 25 -5.83 -12.94 -7.97
N PRO A 26 -5.43 -12.22 -6.90
CA PRO A 26 -4.14 -11.54 -6.87
C PRO A 26 -2.99 -12.53 -7.06
N THR A 27 -2.07 -12.16 -7.94
CA THR A 27 -0.84 -12.92 -8.18
C THR A 27 0.19 -12.68 -7.09
N MET A 28 1.18 -13.58 -6.97
CA MET A 28 2.27 -13.40 -6.00
C MET A 28 3.07 -12.11 -6.20
N ASN A 29 3.20 -11.66 -7.45
CA ASN A 29 3.88 -10.40 -7.75
C ASN A 29 3.10 -9.19 -7.22
N GLU A 30 1.78 -9.18 -7.36
CA GLU A 30 0.92 -8.09 -6.86
C GLU A 30 0.95 -8.01 -5.32
N LEU A 31 0.96 -9.17 -4.66
CA LEU A 31 1.17 -9.24 -3.20
C LEU A 31 2.55 -8.73 -2.80
N GLY A 32 3.60 -9.14 -3.53
CA GLY A 32 4.97 -8.67 -3.30
C GLY A 32 5.12 -7.16 -3.42
N ILE A 33 4.52 -6.56 -4.46
CA ILE A 33 4.52 -5.09 -4.65
C ILE A 33 3.77 -4.40 -3.50
N THR A 34 2.62 -4.94 -3.09
CA THR A 34 1.83 -4.39 -1.98
C THR A 34 2.63 -4.35 -0.68
N LEU A 35 3.30 -5.46 -0.36
CA LEU A 35 4.18 -5.57 0.81
C LEU A 35 5.38 -4.62 0.69
N GLY A 36 5.96 -4.49 -0.50
CA GLY A 36 7.07 -3.56 -0.75
C GLY A 36 6.70 -2.10 -0.52
N ILE A 37 5.50 -1.67 -0.94
CA ILE A 37 5.00 -0.31 -0.69
C ILE A 37 4.85 -0.06 0.81
N TRP A 38 4.25 -1.01 1.54
CA TRP A 38 4.11 -0.90 3.00
C TRP A 38 5.45 -0.85 3.70
N ALA A 39 6.39 -1.74 3.35
CA ALA A 39 7.73 -1.78 3.91
C ALA A 39 8.48 -0.46 3.67
N THR A 40 8.35 0.11 2.48
CA THR A 40 8.95 1.41 2.14
C THR A 40 8.33 2.53 2.99
N GLY A 41 7.01 2.53 3.15
CA GLY A 41 6.32 3.48 4.02
C GLY A 41 6.81 3.42 5.48
N PHE A 42 6.90 2.20 6.05
CA PHE A 42 7.44 2.01 7.40
C PHE A 42 8.90 2.46 7.50
N PHE A 43 9.74 2.12 6.51
CA PHE A 43 11.12 2.55 6.47
C PHE A 43 11.26 4.07 6.51
N LEU A 44 10.47 4.78 5.69
CA LEU A 44 10.44 6.24 5.68
C LEU A 44 9.97 6.81 7.02
N LEU A 45 8.91 6.26 7.60
CA LEU A 45 8.42 6.67 8.93
C LEU A 45 9.51 6.52 9.99
N THR A 46 10.21 5.39 10.03
CA THR A 46 11.30 5.16 10.96
C THR A 46 12.44 6.17 10.76
N LEU A 47 12.82 6.44 9.52
CA LEU A 47 13.86 7.41 9.20
C LEU A 47 13.49 8.82 9.68
N LEU A 48 12.28 9.28 9.33
CA LEU A 48 11.79 10.60 9.71
C LEU A 48 11.66 10.75 11.22
N TYR A 49 11.17 9.71 11.92
CA TYR A 49 11.04 9.73 13.37
C TYR A 49 12.39 9.84 14.06
N LYS A 50 13.41 9.13 13.56
CA LYS A 50 14.78 9.22 14.06
C LYS A 50 15.35 10.64 13.93
N ILE A 51 15.05 11.32 12.83
CA ILE A 51 15.46 12.72 12.62
C ILE A 51 14.72 13.63 13.58
N ALA A 52 13.39 13.51 13.66
CA ALA A 52 12.56 14.36 14.51
C ALA A 52 12.97 14.29 15.99
N VAL A 53 13.15 13.08 16.53
CA VAL A 53 13.61 12.87 17.91
C VAL A 53 15.04 13.38 18.11
N GLY A 54 15.90 13.24 17.10
CA GLY A 54 17.26 13.80 17.15
C GLY A 54 17.25 15.32 17.31
N VAL A 55 16.42 16.02 16.53
CA VAL A 55 16.26 17.48 16.62
C VAL A 55 15.66 17.90 17.96
N GLU A 56 14.65 17.18 18.47
CA GLU A 56 14.04 17.47 19.77
C GLU A 56 15.07 17.42 20.90
N HIS A 57 15.89 16.37 20.96
CA HIS A 57 16.95 16.25 21.96
C HIS A 57 18.04 17.35 21.85
N GLU A 58 18.36 17.83 20.65
CA GLU A 58 19.31 18.95 20.46
C GLU A 58 18.74 20.27 20.97
N VAL A 59 17.42 20.47 20.91
CA VAL A 59 16.76 21.70 21.37
C VAL A 59 16.58 21.72 22.90
N GLU A 60 16.43 20.56 23.54
CA GLU A 60 16.29 20.44 24.99
C GLU A 60 17.62 20.58 25.77
N ALA A 61 18.76 20.39 25.10
CA ALA A 61 20.12 20.44 25.68
C ALA A 61 20.69 21.87 25.77
#